data_AF-A0A7J9WFM4-F1
#
_entry.id   AF-A0A7J9WFM4-F1
#
_cell.length_a   1.000
_cell.length_b   1.000
_cell.length_c   1.000
_cell.angle_alpha   90.00
_cell.angle_beta   90.00
_cell.angle_gamma   90.00
#
_symmetry.space_group_name_H-M   'P 1'
#
loop_
_entity.id
_entity.type
_entity.pdbx_description
1 polymer ?
#
loop_
_entity_poly.entity_id
_entity_poly.type
_entity_poly.pdbx_seq_one_letter_code
_entity_poly.pdbx_strand_id
1 'polypeptide(L)'
;RVLEGLLVDAEKRLREEGIAGDVYLFKNNTDSAGNSYGCHENYLVGRHGEFSRLADVLIPFLVTRQIFAGAGKVLQTPRGAVYSISQRAEHIWEGLSSATTRSRPIINSRDEPHADAERYRRLHVIVGDSNMSEYTVWLKVATCDLVLRMIEAGTVMRDLTLDNPIRAIREISHDMSCQRRVRLLGGREMTALEIQREYFDRVSQFVEHTGSDPETDRVLAAWGRILEGLADDPMKLTRECDWVAKYQLLADYRQRYDLPLSHPRVAMLDLQYHDVNRDRGLFYLLQRRDKVERITDDAAIEEARDTPPQTTRARLRGEFIRQAKRKRRDFTVDWVHLKLNDQAQRTVLCKDPFRSRDERVDKLIASM
;
A
#
# COMPACT_ATOMS: atom_id res chain seq x y z
N ARG A 1 -15.43 1.32 -4.39
CA ARG A 1 -16.84 1.57 -4.03
C ARG A 1 -17.16 3.05 -3.94
N VAL A 2 -16.62 3.81 -2.97
CA VAL A 2 -16.91 5.27 -2.87
C VAL A 2 -16.53 6.02 -4.15
N LEU A 3 -15.29 5.88 -4.63
CA LEU A 3 -14.86 6.56 -5.87
C LEU A 3 -15.62 6.09 -7.12
N GLU A 4 -16.05 4.84 -7.15
CA GLU A 4 -16.87 4.29 -8.23
C GLU A 4 -18.28 4.91 -8.24
N GLY A 5 -18.88 5.13 -7.07
CA GLY A 5 -20.14 5.89 -6.99
C GLY A 5 -19.98 7.33 -7.48
N LEU A 6 -18.87 7.99 -7.12
CA LEU A 6 -18.57 9.34 -7.59
C LEU A 6 -18.37 9.42 -9.11
N LEU A 7 -17.82 8.37 -9.74
CA LEU A 7 -17.72 8.28 -11.20
C LEU A 7 -19.11 8.35 -11.86
N VAL A 8 -20.03 7.50 -11.40
CA VAL A 8 -21.39 7.42 -11.93
C VAL A 8 -22.12 8.75 -11.78
N ASP A 9 -21.98 9.39 -10.62
CA ASP A 9 -22.56 10.70 -10.35
C ASP A 9 -21.97 11.80 -11.25
N ALA A 10 -20.64 11.78 -11.46
CA ALA A 10 -19.96 12.74 -12.32
C ALA A 10 -20.38 12.60 -13.78
N GLU A 11 -20.42 11.38 -14.31
CA GLU A 11 -20.86 11.11 -15.68
C GLU A 11 -22.32 11.50 -15.90
N LYS A 12 -23.19 11.29 -14.90
CA LYS A 12 -24.58 11.74 -14.96
C LYS A 12 -24.67 13.27 -15.11
N ARG A 13 -23.91 14.01 -14.29
CA ARG A 13 -23.88 15.47 -14.36
C ARG A 13 -23.31 16.01 -15.67
N LEU A 14 -22.25 15.39 -16.19
CA LEU A 14 -21.70 15.75 -17.51
C LEU A 14 -22.76 15.61 -18.60
N ARG A 15 -23.52 14.51 -18.59
CA ARG A 15 -24.63 14.30 -19.54
C ARG A 15 -25.74 15.34 -19.37
N GLU A 16 -26.10 15.69 -18.14
CA GLU A 16 -27.09 16.75 -17.85
C GLU A 16 -26.63 18.12 -18.37
N GLU A 17 -25.32 18.37 -18.41
CA GLU A 17 -24.71 19.57 -19.00
C GLU A 17 -24.49 19.48 -20.52
N GLY A 18 -24.94 18.38 -21.17
CA GLY A 18 -24.78 18.17 -22.61
C GLY A 18 -23.39 17.72 -23.05
N ILE A 19 -22.52 17.33 -22.10
CA ILE A 19 -21.17 16.83 -22.36
C ILE A 19 -21.22 15.30 -22.42
N ALA A 20 -20.94 14.74 -23.61
CA ALA A 20 -20.74 13.31 -23.77
C ALA A 20 -19.30 12.92 -23.41
N GLY A 21 -19.14 11.96 -22.51
CA GLY A 21 -17.83 11.44 -22.13
C GLY A 21 -17.93 10.34 -21.07
N ASP A 22 -16.90 9.50 -21.04
CA ASP A 22 -16.71 8.46 -20.04
C ASP A 22 -15.61 8.88 -19.08
N VAL A 23 -15.78 8.61 -17.78
CA VAL A 23 -14.78 8.93 -16.76
C VAL A 23 -14.07 7.65 -16.32
N TYR A 24 -12.74 7.71 -16.32
CA TYR A 24 -11.89 6.60 -15.90
C TYR A 24 -11.10 6.99 -14.66
N LEU A 25 -11.08 6.10 -13.67
CA LEU A 25 -10.19 6.20 -12.51
C LEU A 25 -9.38 4.92 -12.40
N PHE A 26 -8.06 5.07 -12.33
CA PHE A 26 -7.13 3.96 -12.24
C PHE A 26 -6.46 3.97 -10.86
N LYS A 27 -6.46 2.83 -10.19
CA LYS A 27 -5.72 2.58 -8.95
C LYS A 27 -4.35 1.99 -9.28
N ASN A 28 -3.49 2.84 -9.84
CA ASN A 28 -2.11 2.53 -10.23
C ASN A 28 -1.15 3.62 -9.72
N ASN A 29 0.02 3.79 -10.34
CA ASN A 29 1.04 4.75 -9.89
C ASN A 29 1.63 5.63 -10.99
N THR A 30 1.27 5.42 -12.25
CA THR A 30 1.87 6.11 -13.40
C THR A 30 0.87 6.32 -14.54
N ASP A 31 0.94 7.44 -15.24
CA ASP A 31 0.17 7.64 -16.49
C ASP A 31 1.06 7.59 -17.74
N SER A 32 0.44 7.74 -18.92
CA SER A 32 1.15 7.76 -20.20
C SER A 32 2.00 9.02 -20.43
N ALA A 33 1.77 10.08 -19.65
CA ALA A 33 2.55 11.31 -19.69
C ALA A 33 3.82 11.24 -18.81
N GLY A 34 4.03 10.13 -18.10
CA GLY A 34 5.17 9.93 -17.20
C GLY A 34 4.98 10.56 -15.82
N ASN A 35 3.77 11.02 -15.49
CA ASN A 35 3.47 11.42 -14.11
C ASN A 35 3.47 10.19 -13.21
N SER A 36 3.76 10.39 -11.93
CA SER A 36 3.60 9.34 -10.93
C SER A 36 2.92 9.84 -9.68
N TYR A 37 2.09 8.98 -9.12
CA TYR A 37 1.28 9.16 -7.92
C TYR A 37 1.48 7.96 -6.98
N GLY A 38 1.32 8.19 -5.68
CA GLY A 38 1.74 7.24 -4.63
C GLY A 38 0.60 6.51 -3.96
N CYS A 39 0.83 5.24 -3.60
CA CYS A 39 0.11 4.53 -2.57
C CYS A 39 0.96 4.58 -1.30
N HIS A 40 0.52 5.34 -0.30
CA HIS A 40 1.33 5.58 0.90
C HIS A 40 0.82 4.75 2.07
N GLU A 41 1.74 4.11 2.77
CA GLU A 41 1.47 3.38 4.00
C GLU A 41 1.87 4.23 5.19
N ASN A 42 1.10 4.13 6.28
CA ASN A 42 1.34 4.89 7.50
C ASN A 42 1.31 3.92 8.68
N TYR A 43 2.44 3.83 9.39
CA TYR A 43 2.58 3.00 10.58
C TYR A 43 2.81 3.90 11.79
N LEU A 44 2.06 3.67 12.87
CA LEU A 44 2.33 4.33 14.15
C LEU A 44 3.47 3.57 14.82
N VAL A 45 4.58 4.25 15.09
CA VAL A 45 5.75 3.66 15.76
C VAL A 45 6.05 4.41 17.04
N GLY A 46 6.70 3.75 17.99
CA GLY A 46 7.20 4.36 19.21
C GLY A 46 8.19 5.48 18.91
N ARG A 47 8.21 6.53 19.74
CA ARG A 47 9.17 7.63 19.59
C ARG A 47 10.56 7.32 20.14
N HIS A 48 10.69 6.24 20.90
CA HIS A 48 11.92 5.79 21.54
C HIS A 48 12.93 5.30 20.50
N GLY A 49 14.22 5.59 20.73
CA GLY A 49 15.30 5.21 19.83
C GLY A 49 15.56 6.18 18.68
N GLU A 50 16.60 5.88 17.91
CA GLU A 50 17.00 6.68 16.75
C GLU A 50 16.23 6.27 15.49
N PHE A 51 15.56 7.23 14.86
CA PHE A 51 14.77 6.97 13.66
C PHE A 51 15.62 6.50 12.47
N SER A 52 16.87 6.96 12.39
CA SER A 52 17.86 6.49 11.40
C SER A 52 18.04 4.98 11.47
N ARG A 53 18.22 4.43 12.69
CA ARG A 53 18.41 2.99 12.88
C ARG A 53 17.20 2.18 12.42
N LEU A 54 15.98 2.68 12.67
CA LEU A 54 14.76 2.05 12.13
C LEU A 54 14.78 2.07 10.60
N ALA A 55 15.12 3.22 10.00
CA ALA A 55 15.18 3.35 8.56
C ALA A 55 16.24 2.43 7.93
N ASP A 56 17.43 2.33 8.52
CA ASP A 56 18.53 1.49 8.03
C ASP A 56 18.15 0.00 7.99
N VAL A 57 17.46 -0.48 9.03
CA VAL A 57 16.98 -1.86 9.08
C VAL A 57 15.74 -2.06 8.19
N LEU A 58 14.92 -1.04 7.96
CA LEU A 58 13.68 -1.19 7.20
C LEU A 58 13.84 -1.03 5.69
N ILE A 59 14.78 -0.18 5.23
CA ILE A 59 14.97 0.11 3.80
C ILE A 59 15.24 -1.15 2.96
N PRO A 60 16.13 -2.09 3.36
CA PRO A 60 16.38 -3.29 2.57
C PRO A 60 15.12 -4.17 2.42
N PHE A 61 14.33 -4.31 3.48
CA PHE A 61 13.01 -4.96 3.42
C PHE A 61 12.08 -4.26 2.44
N LEU A 62 11.94 -2.94 2.53
CA LEU A 62 11.05 -2.15 1.68
C LEU A 62 11.46 -2.16 0.20
N VAL A 63 12.75 -2.20 -0.11
CA VAL A 63 13.27 -2.30 -1.49
C VAL A 63 12.99 -3.67 -2.09
N THR A 64 13.09 -4.73 -1.29
CA THR A 64 13.01 -6.11 -1.78
C THR A 64 11.59 -6.67 -1.76
N ARG A 65 10.69 -6.18 -0.91
CA ARG A 65 9.29 -6.66 -0.83
C ARG A 65 8.51 -6.51 -2.14
N GLN A 66 8.97 -5.69 -3.07
CA GLN A 66 8.32 -5.54 -4.39
C GLN A 66 8.20 -6.87 -5.15
N ILE A 67 9.05 -7.87 -4.88
CA ILE A 67 8.97 -9.19 -5.52
C ILE A 67 7.63 -9.90 -5.28
N PHE A 68 6.95 -9.60 -4.18
CA PHE A 68 5.57 -10.05 -3.92
C PHE A 68 4.55 -8.91 -3.89
N ALA A 69 4.99 -7.67 -3.63
CA ALA A 69 4.11 -6.51 -3.48
C ALA A 69 3.99 -5.61 -4.73
N GLY A 70 4.72 -5.90 -5.80
CA GLY A 70 4.70 -5.12 -7.04
C GLY A 70 3.39 -5.28 -7.81
N ALA A 71 2.96 -4.21 -8.46
CA ALA A 71 1.73 -4.18 -9.24
C ALA A 71 1.95 -4.38 -10.75
N GLY A 72 3.21 -4.52 -11.18
CA GLY A 72 3.63 -4.73 -12.56
C GLY A 72 3.59 -3.45 -13.42
N LYS A 73 4.42 -3.35 -14.44
CA LYS A 73 4.33 -2.27 -15.45
C LYS A 73 4.94 -2.68 -16.78
N VAL A 74 4.25 -2.34 -17.88
CA VAL A 74 4.89 -2.28 -19.20
C VAL A 74 5.62 -0.95 -19.32
N LEU A 75 6.95 -1.00 -19.31
CA LEU A 75 7.84 0.16 -19.44
C LEU A 75 8.30 0.30 -20.88
N GLN A 76 8.27 1.52 -21.40
CA GLN A 76 8.92 1.85 -22.66
C GLN A 76 10.36 2.28 -22.38
N THR A 77 11.33 1.53 -22.88
CA THR A 77 12.75 1.88 -22.77
C THR A 77 13.31 2.22 -24.15
N PRO A 78 14.46 2.91 -24.24
CA PRO A 78 15.14 3.13 -25.52
C PRO A 78 15.48 1.84 -26.28
N ARG A 79 15.54 0.69 -25.58
CA ARG A 79 15.84 -0.63 -26.16
C ARG A 79 14.59 -1.45 -26.50
N GLY A 80 13.40 -0.87 -26.31
CA GLY A 80 12.11 -1.53 -26.51
C GLY A 80 11.29 -1.64 -25.22
N ALA A 81 10.07 -2.15 -25.37
CA ALA A 81 9.18 -2.36 -24.23
C ALA A 81 9.65 -3.54 -23.38
N VAL A 82 9.66 -3.36 -22.06
CA VAL A 82 9.98 -4.40 -21.06
C VAL A 82 8.88 -4.46 -20.01
N TYR A 83 8.70 -5.62 -19.40
CA TYR A 83 7.81 -5.75 -18.24
C TYR A 83 8.63 -5.69 -16.97
N SER A 84 8.14 -4.95 -15.98
CA SER A 84 8.79 -4.76 -14.68
C SER A 84 7.83 -5.11 -13.55
N ILE A 85 8.37 -5.47 -12.39
CA ILE A 85 7.62 -5.89 -11.20
C ILE A 85 6.94 -4.69 -10.53
N SER A 86 7.60 -3.54 -10.42
CA SER A 86 7.07 -2.36 -9.74
C SER A 86 6.87 -1.16 -10.67
N GLN A 87 5.73 -0.48 -10.52
CA GLN A 87 5.44 0.79 -11.17
C GLN A 87 6.24 1.95 -10.58
N ARG A 88 6.53 1.90 -9.28
CA ARG A 88 7.16 3.00 -8.54
C ARG A 88 8.68 3.00 -8.63
N ALA A 89 9.34 1.86 -8.90
CA ALA A 89 10.80 1.74 -8.84
C ALA A 89 11.57 2.81 -9.66
N GLU A 90 11.10 3.14 -10.86
CA GLU A 90 11.72 4.17 -11.72
C GLU A 90 11.51 5.62 -11.22
N HIS A 91 10.61 5.81 -10.27
CA HIS A 91 10.19 7.11 -9.77
C HIS A 91 10.67 7.41 -8.34
N ILE A 92 11.40 6.48 -7.71
CA ILE A 92 12.03 6.66 -6.40
C ILE A 92 13.48 7.13 -6.60
N TRP A 93 13.90 8.16 -5.86
CA TRP A 93 15.21 8.79 -6.03
C TRP A 93 16.06 8.89 -4.77
N GLU A 94 15.46 8.83 -3.58
CA GLU A 94 16.17 8.95 -2.31
C GLU A 94 15.78 7.83 -1.34
N GLY A 95 16.66 7.48 -0.40
CA GLY A 95 16.32 6.53 0.66
C GLY A 95 15.40 7.16 1.70
N LEU A 96 15.80 8.34 2.19
CA LEU A 96 15.11 9.07 3.25
C LEU A 96 15.06 10.56 2.92
N SER A 97 13.87 11.18 2.99
CA SER A 97 13.67 12.61 2.67
C SER A 97 12.35 13.12 3.23
N SER A 98 12.17 14.44 3.37
CA SER A 98 10.89 15.02 3.82
C SER A 98 9.94 15.37 2.67
N ALA A 99 10.45 15.43 1.43
CA ALA A 99 9.64 15.76 0.25
C ALA A 99 8.93 14.52 -0.34
N THR A 100 7.70 14.69 -0.83
CA THR A 100 6.89 13.59 -1.41
C THR A 100 6.81 13.65 -2.93
N THR A 101 7.02 14.81 -3.55
CA THR A 101 6.84 15.01 -5.00
C THR A 101 8.14 15.24 -5.77
N ARG A 102 9.14 15.92 -5.18
CA ARG A 102 10.43 16.25 -5.83
C ARG A 102 11.47 15.13 -5.72
N SER A 103 11.74 14.63 -4.50
CA SER A 103 12.76 13.60 -4.26
C SER A 103 12.20 12.18 -4.09
N ARG A 104 10.91 12.03 -3.75
CA ARG A 104 10.21 10.73 -3.64
C ARG A 104 11.07 9.67 -2.93
N PRO A 105 11.34 9.82 -1.62
CA PRO A 105 12.17 8.89 -0.87
C PRO A 105 11.51 7.52 -0.70
N ILE A 106 12.22 6.51 -0.17
CA ILE A 106 11.60 5.25 0.26
C ILE A 106 10.77 5.49 1.52
N ILE A 107 11.36 6.19 2.50
CA ILE A 107 10.73 6.60 3.75
C ILE A 107 10.64 8.14 3.78
N ASN A 108 9.45 8.67 4.06
CA ASN A 108 9.27 10.09 4.29
C ASN A 108 9.55 10.45 5.76
N SER A 109 10.41 11.42 6.00
CA SER A 109 10.86 11.83 7.34
C SER A 109 10.02 12.93 8.00
N ARG A 110 8.87 13.31 7.41
CA ARG A 110 8.00 14.35 7.98
C ARG A 110 7.41 13.90 9.32
N ASP A 111 7.70 14.65 10.38
CA ASP A 111 7.23 14.35 11.74
C ASP A 111 5.85 14.98 12.02
N GLU A 112 4.80 14.39 11.45
CA GLU A 112 3.39 14.72 11.74
C GLU A 112 2.71 13.47 12.30
N PRO A 113 2.81 13.19 13.62
CA PRO A 113 2.38 11.91 14.19
C PRO A 113 0.85 11.73 14.17
N HIS A 114 0.10 12.84 14.10
CA HIS A 114 -1.34 12.88 14.36
C HIS A 114 -1.71 12.11 15.63
N ALA A 115 -0.83 12.07 16.62
CA ALA A 115 -1.00 11.40 17.89
C ALA A 115 -0.31 12.22 18.97
N ASP A 116 -0.20 11.68 20.18
CA ASP A 116 0.70 12.26 21.17
C ASP A 116 2.14 12.27 20.65
N ALA A 117 2.68 13.47 20.42
CA ALA A 117 3.98 13.67 19.85
C ALA A 117 5.11 13.28 20.81
N GLU A 118 4.88 13.14 22.11
CA GLU A 118 5.94 12.67 23.03
C GLU A 118 6.11 11.14 22.95
N ARG A 119 5.04 10.44 22.58
CA ARG A 119 4.97 8.97 22.63
C ARG A 119 5.19 8.31 21.27
N TYR A 120 4.72 8.94 20.20
CA TYR A 120 4.64 8.31 18.89
C TYR A 120 5.25 9.13 17.76
N ARG A 121 5.60 8.42 16.69
CA ARG A 121 5.89 8.95 15.36
C ARG A 121 4.95 8.29 14.34
N ARG A 122 4.72 8.97 13.22
CA ARG A 122 4.07 8.36 12.05
C ARG A 122 5.14 8.04 11.02
N LEU A 123 5.48 6.77 10.89
CA LEU A 123 6.33 6.30 9.81
C LEU A 123 5.54 6.33 8.51
N HIS A 124 6.01 7.13 7.55
CA HIS A 124 5.33 7.33 6.28
C HIS A 124 6.14 6.70 5.14
N VAL A 125 5.65 5.57 4.61
CA VAL A 125 6.31 4.80 3.55
C VAL A 125 5.65 5.11 2.21
N ILE A 126 6.45 5.40 1.18
CA ILE A 126 5.93 5.86 -0.13
C ILE A 126 6.44 5.06 -1.34
N VAL A 127 7.20 4.00 -1.07
CA VAL A 127 7.82 3.14 -2.09
C VAL A 127 6.83 2.15 -2.73
N GLY A 128 5.74 1.82 -2.03
CA GLY A 128 4.81 0.77 -2.44
C GLY A 128 3.95 1.14 -3.65
N ASP A 129 3.63 0.13 -4.46
CA ASP A 129 2.68 0.24 -5.54
C ASP A 129 1.23 0.25 -5.03
N SER A 130 0.32 0.75 -5.86
CA SER A 130 -1.13 0.62 -5.74
C SER A 130 -1.56 -0.78 -6.18
N ASN A 131 -1.89 -1.64 -5.22
CA ASN A 131 -2.28 -3.03 -5.48
C ASN A 131 -3.79 -3.17 -5.68
N MET A 132 -4.19 -4.07 -6.58
CA MET A 132 -5.61 -4.43 -6.79
C MET A 132 -5.98 -5.65 -5.94
N SER A 133 -5.09 -6.65 -5.90
CA SER A 133 -5.20 -7.88 -5.09
C SER A 133 -5.34 -7.56 -3.59
N GLU A 134 -6.42 -8.09 -2.98
CA GLU A 134 -6.64 -8.03 -1.54
C GLU A 134 -5.51 -8.73 -0.79
N TYR A 135 -5.07 -9.88 -1.32
CA TYR A 135 -3.96 -10.67 -0.78
C TYR A 135 -2.66 -9.87 -0.75
N THR A 136 -2.29 -9.22 -1.86
CA THR A 136 -1.07 -8.39 -1.93
C THR A 136 -1.13 -7.24 -0.94
N VAL A 137 -2.26 -6.54 -0.84
CA VAL A 137 -2.42 -5.40 0.11
C VAL A 137 -2.25 -5.89 1.54
N TRP A 138 -2.92 -6.97 1.91
CA TRP A 138 -2.84 -7.56 3.24
C TRP A 138 -1.41 -7.98 3.59
N LEU A 139 -0.78 -8.79 2.73
CA LEU A 139 0.57 -9.28 2.99
C LEU A 139 1.61 -8.14 3.04
N LYS A 140 1.50 -7.16 2.14
CA LYS A 140 2.39 -5.98 2.11
C LYS A 140 2.37 -5.20 3.43
N VAL A 141 1.18 -4.99 3.99
CA VAL A 141 1.01 -4.23 5.23
C VAL A 141 1.39 -5.08 6.45
N ALA A 142 0.92 -6.32 6.51
CA ALA A 142 1.10 -7.18 7.67
C ALA A 142 2.57 -7.61 7.86
N THR A 143 3.30 -7.93 6.79
CA THR A 143 4.74 -8.25 6.87
C THR A 143 5.55 -7.04 7.35
N CYS A 144 5.21 -5.83 6.89
CA CYS A 144 5.86 -4.61 7.36
C CYS A 144 5.57 -4.35 8.85
N ASP A 145 4.34 -4.57 9.30
CA ASP A 145 3.97 -4.46 10.72
C ASP A 145 4.81 -5.41 11.59
N LEU A 146 4.94 -6.69 11.21
CA LEU A 146 5.76 -7.65 11.96
C LEU A 146 7.25 -7.28 11.99
N VAL A 147 7.81 -6.80 10.87
CA VAL A 147 9.19 -6.30 10.82
C VAL A 147 9.36 -5.09 11.75
N LEU A 148 8.40 -4.17 11.79
CA LEU A 148 8.44 -3.02 12.69
C LEU A 148 8.39 -3.44 14.17
N ARG A 149 7.49 -4.37 14.54
CA ARG A 149 7.43 -4.90 15.92
C ARG A 149 8.76 -5.51 16.35
N MET A 150 9.38 -6.31 15.46
CA MET A 150 10.69 -6.92 15.70
C MET A 150 11.80 -5.86 15.89
N ILE A 151 11.80 -4.80 15.07
CA ILE A 151 12.76 -3.68 15.18
C ILE A 151 12.56 -2.92 16.50
N GLU A 152 11.31 -2.60 16.86
CA GLU A 152 10.98 -1.87 18.09
C GLU A 152 11.34 -2.67 19.35
N ALA A 153 11.26 -3.99 19.30
CA ALA A 153 11.73 -4.88 20.37
C ALA A 153 13.27 -4.94 20.49
N GLY A 154 14.02 -4.30 19.58
CA GLY A 154 15.48 -4.25 19.62
C GLY A 154 16.16 -5.54 19.14
N THR A 155 15.45 -6.37 18.37
CA THR A 155 15.99 -7.63 17.84
C THR A 155 17.22 -7.35 16.97
N VAL A 156 18.31 -8.06 17.24
CA VAL A 156 19.54 -7.91 16.47
C VAL A 156 19.38 -8.61 15.12
N MET A 157 19.59 -7.86 14.05
CA MET A 157 19.61 -8.37 12.68
C MET A 157 21.01 -8.35 12.09
N ARG A 158 21.24 -9.25 11.13
CA ARG A 158 22.37 -9.15 10.22
C ARG A 158 22.27 -7.81 9.49
N ASP A 159 23.41 -7.16 9.25
CA ASP A 159 23.44 -5.95 8.44
C ASP A 159 23.11 -6.31 6.98
N LEU A 160 21.97 -5.81 6.49
CA LEU A 160 21.46 -5.97 5.13
C LEU A 160 21.44 -4.64 4.39
N THR A 161 22.19 -3.64 4.87
CA THR A 161 22.27 -2.32 4.24
C THR A 161 22.66 -2.45 2.77
N LEU A 162 21.85 -1.88 1.89
CA LEU A 162 22.11 -1.87 0.45
C LEU A 162 23.17 -0.83 0.13
N ASP A 163 24.15 -1.17 -0.70
CA ASP A 163 25.21 -0.25 -1.15
C ASP A 163 24.60 0.98 -1.84
N ASN A 164 23.58 0.75 -2.66
CA ASN A 164 22.75 1.81 -3.23
C ASN A 164 21.29 1.35 -3.35
N PRO A 165 20.39 1.74 -2.44
CA PRO A 165 19.00 1.28 -2.45
C PRO A 165 18.22 1.72 -3.70
N ILE A 166 18.59 2.85 -4.31
CA ILE A 166 17.93 3.41 -5.51
C ILE A 166 18.31 2.67 -6.78
N ARG A 167 19.56 2.21 -6.85
CA ARG A 167 19.97 1.30 -7.91
C ARG A 167 19.34 -0.08 -7.69
N ALA A 168 19.39 -0.61 -6.48
CA ALA A 168 18.88 -1.93 -6.14
C ALA A 168 17.37 -2.06 -6.46
N ILE A 169 16.55 -1.08 -6.09
CA ILE A 169 15.10 -1.14 -6.34
C ILE A 169 14.76 -1.26 -7.83
N ARG A 170 15.52 -0.59 -8.71
CA ARG A 170 15.33 -0.66 -10.18
C ARG A 170 15.88 -1.95 -10.77
N GLU A 171 17.05 -2.40 -10.30
CA GLU A 171 17.63 -3.67 -10.74
C GLU A 171 16.73 -4.87 -10.39
N ILE A 172 16.12 -4.85 -9.20
CA ILE A 172 15.14 -5.86 -8.77
C ILE A 172 13.87 -5.76 -9.62
N SER A 173 13.32 -4.56 -9.82
CA SER A 173 12.08 -4.37 -10.57
C SER A 173 12.16 -4.91 -12.01
N HIS A 174 13.33 -4.81 -12.64
CA HIS A 174 13.54 -5.28 -14.02
C HIS A 174 13.78 -6.79 -14.15
N ASP A 175 13.93 -7.53 -13.05
CA ASP A 175 14.17 -8.96 -13.08
C ASP A 175 12.97 -9.76 -12.54
N MET A 176 12.12 -10.21 -13.46
CA MET A 176 10.97 -11.05 -13.15
C MET A 176 11.33 -12.43 -12.58
N SER A 177 12.58 -12.90 -12.74
CA SER A 177 13.02 -14.19 -12.17
C SER A 177 13.33 -14.09 -10.67
N CYS A 178 13.43 -12.87 -10.13
CA CYS A 178 13.84 -12.59 -8.74
C CYS A 178 15.24 -13.11 -8.37
N GLN A 179 16.10 -13.40 -9.36
CA GLN A 179 17.45 -13.94 -9.19
C GLN A 179 18.56 -12.89 -9.24
N ARG A 180 18.24 -11.66 -9.64
CA ARG A 180 19.19 -10.55 -9.72
C ARG A 180 19.79 -10.29 -8.34
N ARG A 181 21.09 -10.44 -8.24
CA ARG A 181 21.86 -10.09 -7.05
C ARG A 181 22.08 -8.58 -7.01
N VAL A 182 21.87 -7.99 -5.83
CA VAL A 182 22.14 -6.58 -5.54
C VAL A 182 23.23 -6.50 -4.48
N ARG A 183 24.04 -5.44 -4.56
CA ARG A 183 25.19 -5.24 -3.67
C ARG A 183 24.75 -4.68 -2.32
N LEU A 184 25.24 -5.30 -1.26
CA LEU A 184 25.17 -4.82 0.11
C LEU A 184 26.43 -4.04 0.48
N LEU A 185 26.32 -3.22 1.52
CA LEU A 185 27.47 -2.60 2.15
C LEU A 185 28.47 -3.69 2.60
N GLY A 186 29.77 -3.43 2.40
CA GLY A 186 30.82 -4.44 2.62
C GLY A 186 31.00 -5.43 1.48
N GLY A 187 30.31 -5.26 0.35
CA GLY A 187 30.62 -5.95 -0.92
C GLY A 187 29.97 -7.32 -1.11
N ARG A 188 29.23 -7.83 -0.11
CA ARG A 188 28.36 -9.01 -0.28
C ARG A 188 27.29 -8.70 -1.32
N GLU A 189 26.84 -9.71 -2.03
CA GLU A 189 25.70 -9.59 -2.93
C GLU A 189 24.63 -10.58 -2.51
N MET A 190 23.36 -10.19 -2.58
CA MET A 190 22.22 -11.05 -2.27
C MET A 190 21.07 -10.80 -3.26
N THR A 191 20.26 -11.82 -3.54
CA THR A 191 19.00 -11.62 -4.27
C THR A 191 17.95 -10.96 -3.37
N ALA A 192 16.93 -10.34 -3.97
CA ALA A 192 15.80 -9.81 -3.20
C ALA A 192 15.10 -10.91 -2.38
N LEU A 193 15.03 -12.12 -2.92
CA LEU A 193 14.46 -13.29 -2.26
C LEU A 193 15.31 -13.73 -1.05
N GLU A 194 16.63 -13.78 -1.18
CA GLU A 194 17.55 -14.10 -0.07
C GLU A 194 17.40 -13.07 1.06
N ILE A 195 17.32 -11.78 0.73
CA ILE A 195 17.10 -10.71 1.72
C ILE A 195 15.75 -10.89 2.42
N GLN A 196 14.66 -11.14 1.67
CA GLN A 196 13.33 -11.35 2.25
C GLN A 196 13.27 -12.59 3.16
N ARG A 197 13.98 -13.66 2.82
CA ARG A 197 14.11 -14.85 3.69
C ARG A 197 14.80 -14.54 5.01
N GLU A 198 15.86 -13.73 5.00
CA GLU A 198 16.52 -13.30 6.25
C GLU A 198 15.55 -12.50 7.15
N TYR A 199 14.68 -11.65 6.59
CA TYR A 199 13.63 -10.99 7.38
C TYR A 199 12.59 -11.99 7.89
N PHE A 200 12.10 -12.87 7.03
CA PHE A 200 11.10 -13.87 7.39
C PHE A 200 11.60 -14.78 8.53
N ASP A 201 12.82 -15.30 8.44
CA ASP A 201 13.40 -16.17 9.47
C ASP A 201 13.54 -15.44 10.80
N ARG A 202 13.98 -14.17 10.77
CA ARG A 202 14.14 -13.36 11.98
C ARG A 202 12.81 -12.98 12.62
N VAL A 203 11.81 -12.64 11.82
CA VAL A 203 10.46 -12.35 12.31
C VAL A 203 9.83 -13.62 12.87
N SER A 204 10.00 -14.78 12.22
CA SER A 204 9.49 -16.06 12.71
C SER A 204 10.09 -16.41 14.07
N GLN A 205 11.42 -16.32 14.21
CA GLN A 205 12.09 -16.49 15.50
C GLN A 205 11.59 -15.49 16.55
N PHE A 206 11.44 -14.22 16.18
CA PHE A 206 10.93 -13.19 17.09
C PHE A 206 9.54 -13.56 17.63
N VAL A 207 8.61 -13.94 16.74
CA VAL A 207 7.25 -14.34 17.10
C VAL A 207 7.23 -15.61 17.96
N GLU A 208 8.09 -16.60 17.67
CA GLU A 208 8.24 -17.80 18.52
C GLU A 208 8.62 -17.45 19.96
N HIS A 209 9.45 -16.41 20.17
CA HIS A 209 9.90 -15.99 21.50
C HIS A 209 8.91 -15.05 22.22
N THR A 210 8.22 -14.17 21.49
CA THR A 210 7.30 -13.18 22.09
C THR A 210 5.86 -13.65 22.19
N GLY A 211 5.53 -14.76 21.54
CA GLY A 211 4.17 -15.24 21.35
C GLY A 211 3.53 -14.72 20.06
N SER A 212 2.53 -15.47 19.61
CA SER A 212 1.77 -15.21 18.38
C SER A 212 0.29 -15.07 18.66
N ASP A 213 -0.44 -14.69 17.62
CA ASP A 213 -1.91 -14.67 17.55
C ASP A 213 -2.35 -15.25 16.19
N PRO A 214 -3.64 -15.63 16.02
CA PRO A 214 -4.09 -16.29 14.80
C PRO A 214 -3.84 -15.49 13.51
N GLU A 215 -3.86 -14.15 13.58
CA GLU A 215 -3.57 -13.32 12.41
C GLU A 215 -2.07 -13.31 12.12
N THR A 216 -1.23 -13.19 13.15
CA THR A 216 0.24 -13.30 13.00
C THR A 216 0.64 -14.64 12.40
N ASP A 217 0.06 -15.76 12.86
CA ASP A 217 0.31 -17.10 12.30
C ASP A 217 -0.10 -17.18 10.83
N ARG A 218 -1.26 -16.62 10.49
CA ARG A 218 -1.76 -16.57 9.10
C ARG A 218 -0.81 -15.78 8.20
N VAL A 219 -0.30 -14.64 8.67
CA VAL A 219 0.64 -13.79 7.93
C VAL A 219 1.97 -14.49 7.72
N LEU A 220 2.54 -15.12 8.75
CA LEU A 220 3.79 -15.87 8.63
C LEU A 220 3.64 -17.04 7.64
N ALA A 221 2.57 -17.81 7.75
CA ALA A 221 2.32 -18.92 6.84
C ALA A 221 2.15 -18.44 5.39
N ALA A 222 1.47 -17.31 5.17
CA ALA A 222 1.33 -16.72 3.85
C ALA A 222 2.66 -16.17 3.30
N TRP A 223 3.44 -15.47 4.12
CA TRP A 223 4.73 -14.94 3.73
C TRP A 223 5.69 -16.07 3.34
N GLY A 224 5.79 -17.12 4.16
CA GLY A 224 6.60 -18.31 3.87
C GLY A 224 6.22 -18.95 2.53
N ARG A 225 4.92 -19.23 2.31
CA ARG A 225 4.43 -19.81 1.05
C ARG A 225 4.76 -18.95 -0.17
N ILE A 226 4.66 -17.61 -0.06
CA ILE A 226 5.00 -16.71 -1.16
C ILE A 226 6.50 -16.75 -1.45
N LEU A 227 7.36 -16.76 -0.43
CA LEU A 227 8.81 -16.86 -0.63
C LEU A 227 9.22 -18.23 -1.19
N GLU A 228 8.51 -19.31 -0.86
CA GLU A 228 8.69 -20.62 -1.48
C GLU A 228 8.25 -20.61 -2.95
N GLY A 229 7.07 -20.08 -3.25
CA GLY A 229 6.56 -19.97 -4.62
C GLY A 229 7.45 -19.11 -5.52
N LEU A 230 7.97 -17.99 -5.00
CA LEU A 230 8.94 -17.15 -5.72
C LEU A 230 10.27 -17.86 -5.98
N ALA A 231 10.65 -18.82 -5.13
CA ALA A 231 11.87 -19.59 -5.29
C ALA A 231 11.73 -20.72 -6.32
N ASP A 232 10.55 -21.33 -6.39
CA ASP A 232 10.23 -22.40 -7.33
C ASP A 232 9.96 -21.83 -8.73
N ASP A 233 8.91 -21.01 -8.87
CA ASP A 233 8.55 -20.33 -10.11
C ASP A 233 7.60 -19.16 -9.82
N PRO A 234 8.08 -17.90 -9.91
CA PRO A 234 7.26 -16.71 -9.70
C PRO A 234 5.98 -16.70 -10.55
N MET A 235 5.99 -17.32 -11.74
CA MET A 235 4.85 -17.30 -12.66
C MET A 235 3.67 -18.16 -12.17
N LYS A 236 3.85 -18.99 -11.13
CA LYS A 236 2.76 -19.75 -10.51
C LYS A 236 1.90 -18.91 -9.58
N LEU A 237 2.41 -17.78 -9.08
CA LEU A 237 1.75 -16.91 -8.09
C LEU A 237 0.70 -15.95 -8.70
N THR A 238 -0.04 -16.44 -9.71
CA THR A 238 -1.04 -15.64 -10.44
C THR A 238 -2.25 -15.25 -9.59
N ARG A 239 -2.54 -15.98 -8.51
CA ARG A 239 -3.68 -15.67 -7.64
C ARG A 239 -3.33 -14.63 -6.59
N GLU A 240 -2.07 -14.61 -6.16
CA GLU A 240 -1.60 -13.84 -5.02
C GLU A 240 -0.98 -12.51 -5.45
N CYS A 241 -0.07 -12.53 -6.43
CA CYS A 241 0.75 -11.38 -6.82
C CYS A 241 0.15 -10.61 -8.02
N ASP A 242 -0.12 -9.31 -7.85
CA ASP A 242 -0.67 -8.45 -8.91
C ASP A 242 0.19 -8.45 -10.18
N TRP A 243 1.51 -8.29 -10.05
CA TRP A 243 2.40 -8.21 -11.20
C TRP A 243 2.43 -9.52 -12.01
N VAL A 244 2.27 -10.67 -11.35
CA VAL A 244 2.21 -11.99 -12.00
C VAL A 244 0.85 -12.18 -12.68
N ALA A 245 -0.24 -11.91 -11.97
CA ALA A 245 -1.61 -11.99 -12.51
C ALA A 245 -1.75 -11.13 -13.78
N LYS A 246 -1.25 -9.89 -13.72
CA LYS A 246 -1.26 -8.99 -14.86
C LYS A 246 -0.33 -9.45 -15.96
N TYR A 247 0.88 -9.91 -15.65
CA TYR A 247 1.80 -10.41 -16.67
C TYR A 247 1.17 -11.56 -17.47
N GLN A 248 0.57 -12.54 -16.78
CA GLN A 248 -0.11 -13.66 -17.43
C GLN A 248 -1.24 -13.18 -18.34
N LEU A 249 -2.07 -12.24 -17.88
CA LEU A 249 -3.14 -11.65 -18.69
C LEU A 249 -2.60 -11.00 -19.97
N LEU A 250 -1.51 -10.24 -19.87
CA LEU A 250 -0.88 -9.60 -21.02
C LEU A 250 -0.22 -10.62 -21.96
N ALA A 251 0.45 -11.64 -21.40
CA ALA A 251 1.07 -12.73 -22.16
C ALA A 251 0.04 -13.53 -22.96
N ASP A 252 -1.08 -13.94 -22.32
CA ASP A 252 -2.18 -14.65 -22.97
C ASP A 252 -2.76 -13.84 -24.14
N TYR A 253 -2.98 -12.53 -23.92
CA TYR A 253 -3.50 -11.65 -24.96
C TYR A 253 -2.52 -11.49 -26.12
N ARG A 254 -1.23 -11.30 -25.81
CA ARG A 254 -0.17 -11.19 -26.81
C ARG A 254 -0.03 -12.44 -27.65
N GLN A 255 -0.07 -13.62 -27.02
CA GLN A 255 0.01 -14.90 -27.72
C GLN A 255 -1.21 -15.12 -28.62
N ARG A 256 -2.41 -14.81 -28.13
CA ARG A 256 -3.66 -15.00 -28.88
C ARG A 256 -3.75 -14.13 -30.15
N TYR A 257 -3.19 -12.93 -30.11
CA TYR A 257 -3.31 -11.94 -31.18
C TYR A 257 -1.97 -11.63 -31.88
N ASP A 258 -0.92 -12.40 -31.59
CA ASP A 258 0.44 -12.21 -32.11
C ASP A 258 0.94 -10.75 -31.99
N LEU A 259 0.90 -10.21 -30.75
CA LEU A 259 1.25 -8.82 -30.48
C LEU A 259 2.58 -8.69 -29.72
N PRO A 260 3.47 -7.77 -30.15
CA PRO A 260 4.65 -7.43 -29.35
C PRO A 260 4.24 -6.71 -28.06
N LEU A 261 5.12 -6.73 -27.05
CA LEU A 261 4.89 -6.05 -25.78
C LEU A 261 4.73 -4.52 -25.93
N SER A 262 5.35 -3.94 -26.95
CA SER A 262 5.27 -2.51 -27.27
C SER A 262 3.95 -2.07 -27.91
N HIS A 263 3.06 -3.01 -28.24
CA HIS A 263 1.83 -2.69 -28.95
C HIS A 263 0.89 -1.80 -28.10
N PRO A 264 0.26 -0.74 -28.64
CA PRO A 264 -0.60 0.17 -27.87
C PRO A 264 -1.76 -0.52 -27.13
N ARG A 265 -2.32 -1.60 -27.70
CA ARG A 265 -3.33 -2.42 -27.00
C ARG A 265 -2.80 -3.05 -25.71
N VAL A 266 -1.54 -3.46 -25.67
CA VAL A 266 -0.93 -4.04 -24.47
C VAL A 266 -0.75 -2.96 -23.40
N ALA A 267 -0.35 -1.75 -23.79
CA ALA A 267 -0.30 -0.60 -22.87
C ALA A 267 -1.68 -0.22 -22.32
N MET A 268 -2.73 -0.32 -23.16
CA MET A 268 -4.12 -0.11 -22.72
C MET A 268 -4.56 -1.17 -21.70
N LEU A 269 -4.26 -2.46 -21.94
CA LEU A 269 -4.57 -3.54 -20.98
C LEU A 269 -3.81 -3.38 -19.66
N ASP A 270 -2.54 -2.96 -19.71
CA ASP A 270 -1.74 -2.65 -18.52
C ASP A 270 -2.42 -1.58 -17.65
N LEU A 271 -3.01 -0.55 -18.27
CA LEU A 271 -3.77 0.48 -17.56
C LEU A 271 -5.14 -0.03 -17.07
N GLN A 272 -5.90 -0.71 -17.93
CA GLN A 272 -7.25 -1.24 -17.63
C GLN A 272 -7.28 -2.29 -16.53
N TYR A 273 -6.16 -2.97 -16.26
CA TYR A 273 -6.01 -3.82 -15.08
C TYR A 273 -6.35 -3.08 -13.79
N HIS A 274 -6.02 -1.79 -13.72
CA HIS A 274 -6.17 -0.96 -12.53
C HIS A 274 -7.45 -0.14 -12.50
N ASP A 275 -8.37 -0.32 -13.45
CA ASP A 275 -9.63 0.42 -13.47
C ASP A 275 -10.48 0.05 -12.25
N VAL A 276 -10.94 1.06 -11.52
CA VAL A 276 -11.74 0.86 -10.31
C VAL A 276 -13.19 0.47 -10.60
N ASN A 277 -13.67 0.67 -11.83
CA ASN A 277 -14.99 0.24 -12.26
C ASN A 277 -15.01 -1.31 -12.33
N ARG A 278 -15.93 -1.92 -11.58
CA ARG A 278 -15.98 -3.39 -11.45
C ARG A 278 -16.36 -4.10 -12.73
N ASP A 279 -17.20 -3.51 -13.56
CA ASP A 279 -17.71 -4.16 -14.76
C ASP A 279 -16.67 -4.13 -15.89
N ARG A 280 -15.86 -3.07 -15.93
CA ARG A 280 -14.86 -2.81 -16.97
C ARG A 280 -13.44 -3.26 -16.59
N GLY A 281 -13.05 -3.13 -15.32
CA GLY A 281 -11.67 -3.37 -14.88
C GLY A 281 -11.23 -4.83 -14.99
N LEU A 282 -10.05 -5.05 -15.57
CA LEU A 282 -9.58 -6.41 -15.87
C LEU A 282 -9.24 -7.21 -14.60
N PHE A 283 -8.79 -6.56 -13.52
CA PHE A 283 -8.62 -7.24 -12.24
C PHE A 283 -9.93 -7.86 -11.75
N TYR A 284 -11.04 -7.11 -11.82
CA TYR A 284 -12.35 -7.62 -11.38
C TYR A 284 -12.90 -8.72 -12.29
N LEU A 285 -12.50 -8.74 -13.58
CA LEU A 285 -12.77 -9.88 -14.45
C LEU A 285 -12.05 -11.15 -13.95
N LEU A 286 -10.81 -11.04 -13.49
CA LEU A 286 -10.08 -12.17 -12.87
C LEU A 286 -10.74 -12.59 -11.55
N GLN A 287 -11.14 -11.63 -10.72
CA GLN A 287 -11.85 -11.89 -9.46
C GLN A 287 -13.17 -12.64 -9.68
N ARG A 288 -13.99 -12.23 -10.66
CA ARG A 288 -15.25 -12.92 -11.00
C ARG A 288 -15.05 -14.35 -11.51
N ARG A 289 -13.86 -14.65 -12.05
CA ARG A 289 -13.50 -15.99 -12.54
C ARG A 289 -12.74 -16.81 -11.50
N ASP A 290 -12.71 -16.35 -10.25
CA ASP A 290 -11.95 -16.96 -9.17
C ASP A 290 -10.51 -17.24 -9.58
N LYS A 291 -9.84 -16.24 -10.17
CA LYS A 291 -8.42 -16.29 -10.57
C LYS A 291 -7.51 -15.46 -9.67
N VAL A 292 -8.04 -14.86 -8.61
CA VAL A 292 -7.28 -14.08 -7.62
C VAL A 292 -7.79 -14.41 -6.23
N GLU A 293 -6.89 -14.36 -5.26
CA GLU A 293 -7.18 -14.68 -3.88
C GLU A 293 -7.89 -13.52 -3.16
N ARG A 294 -8.83 -13.87 -2.29
CA ARG A 294 -9.59 -12.90 -1.48
C ARG A 294 -9.22 -13.02 0.00
N ILE A 295 -9.17 -11.88 0.68
CA ILE A 295 -8.91 -11.82 2.14
C ILE A 295 -10.17 -11.42 2.91
N THR A 296 -11.12 -10.77 2.24
CA THR A 296 -12.39 -10.36 2.80
C THR A 296 -13.52 -10.61 1.80
N ASP A 297 -14.76 -10.36 2.21
CA ASP A 297 -15.94 -10.48 1.37
C ASP A 297 -16.52 -9.11 0.97
N ASP A 298 -17.45 -9.14 0.02
CA ASP A 298 -18.10 -7.92 -0.46
C ASP A 298 -18.95 -7.25 0.62
N ALA A 299 -19.56 -8.01 1.54
CA ALA A 299 -20.43 -7.46 2.58
C ALA A 299 -19.63 -6.60 3.58
N ALA A 300 -18.47 -7.10 4.02
CA ALA A 300 -17.53 -6.35 4.86
C ALA A 300 -16.99 -5.10 4.17
N ILE A 301 -16.71 -5.18 2.86
CA ILE A 301 -16.28 -4.01 2.07
C ILE A 301 -17.40 -2.95 1.99
N GLU A 302 -18.65 -3.37 1.77
CA GLU A 302 -19.78 -2.44 1.72
C GLU A 302 -20.06 -1.84 3.10
N GLU A 303 -20.01 -2.61 4.19
CA GLU A 303 -20.17 -2.09 5.55
C GLU A 303 -19.10 -1.03 5.88
N ALA A 304 -17.84 -1.28 5.49
CA ALA A 304 -16.72 -0.37 5.73
C ALA A 304 -16.85 0.98 5.00
N ARG A 305 -17.80 1.13 4.05
CA ARG A 305 -18.09 2.42 3.41
C ARG A 305 -18.72 3.41 4.38
N ASP A 306 -19.62 2.93 5.24
CA ASP A 306 -20.48 3.76 6.08
C ASP A 306 -20.17 3.63 7.58
N THR A 307 -19.49 2.53 7.95
CA THR A 307 -19.10 2.22 9.33
C THR A 307 -17.58 2.33 9.48
N PRO A 308 -17.07 3.31 10.25
CA PRO A 308 -15.63 3.39 10.53
C PRO A 308 -15.18 2.22 11.42
N PRO A 309 -13.86 1.94 11.52
CA PRO A 309 -13.33 0.97 12.45
C PRO A 309 -13.75 1.26 13.90
N GLN A 310 -14.33 0.27 14.59
CA GLN A 310 -14.89 0.44 15.93
C GLN A 310 -13.85 0.40 17.06
N THR A 311 -12.61 0.04 16.73
CA THR A 311 -11.50 -0.17 17.68
C THR A 311 -10.57 1.03 17.79
N THR A 312 -10.76 2.09 17.00
CA THR A 312 -9.88 3.27 16.98
C THR A 312 -10.66 4.56 17.14
N ARG A 313 -9.96 5.69 17.26
CA ARG A 313 -10.57 7.03 17.25
C ARG A 313 -11.40 7.35 16.00
N ALA A 314 -11.24 6.59 14.91
CA ALA A 314 -12.08 6.75 13.72
C ALA A 314 -13.56 6.56 14.04
N ARG A 315 -13.89 5.70 15.02
CA ARG A 315 -15.23 5.56 15.58
C ARG A 315 -15.78 6.89 16.11
N LEU A 316 -15.00 7.56 16.97
CA LEU A 316 -15.37 8.85 17.56
C LEU A 316 -15.62 9.91 16.48
N ARG A 317 -14.73 9.98 15.48
CA ARG A 317 -14.84 10.91 14.36
C ARG A 317 -16.10 10.63 13.53
N GLY A 318 -16.36 9.37 13.19
CA GLY A 318 -17.51 9.00 12.37
C GLY A 318 -18.83 9.27 13.08
N GLU A 319 -18.94 8.96 14.37
CA GLU A 319 -20.15 9.24 15.14
C GLU A 319 -20.41 10.75 15.28
N PHE A 320 -19.36 11.54 15.54
CA PHE A 320 -19.46 12.99 15.57
C PHE A 320 -19.98 13.57 14.24
N ILE A 321 -19.38 13.17 13.11
CA ILE A 321 -19.80 13.63 11.77
C ILE A 321 -21.26 13.23 11.50
N ARG A 322 -21.63 11.99 11.82
CA ARG A 322 -22.98 11.45 11.61
C ARG A 322 -24.02 12.28 12.38
N GLN A 323 -23.78 12.56 13.66
CA GLN A 323 -24.70 13.32 14.50
C GLN A 323 -24.78 14.79 14.10
N ALA A 324 -23.64 15.41 13.76
CA ALA A 324 -23.61 16.80 13.31
C ALA A 324 -24.40 16.97 12.00
N LYS A 325 -24.23 16.06 11.03
CA LYS A 325 -25.03 16.03 9.80
C LYS A 325 -26.51 15.85 10.07
N ARG A 326 -26.88 14.91 10.95
CA ARG A 326 -28.29 14.64 11.32
C ARG A 326 -28.97 15.87 11.93
N LYS A 327 -28.24 16.61 12.77
CA LYS A 327 -28.73 17.84 13.43
C LYS A 327 -28.49 19.12 12.62
N ARG A 328 -27.95 19.01 11.39
CA ARG A 328 -27.64 20.13 10.49
C ARG A 328 -26.78 21.22 11.16
N ARG A 329 -25.77 20.80 11.93
CA ARG A 329 -24.81 21.70 12.59
C ARG A 329 -23.58 21.90 11.72
N ASP A 330 -23.00 23.09 11.77
CA ASP A 330 -21.74 23.38 11.10
C ASP A 330 -20.57 22.88 11.95
N PHE A 331 -19.67 22.12 11.34
CA PHE A 331 -18.55 21.49 12.03
C PHE A 331 -17.27 21.51 11.21
N THR A 332 -16.14 21.42 11.90
CA THR A 332 -14.80 21.24 11.32
C THR A 332 -14.12 20.06 11.99
N VAL A 333 -13.56 19.16 11.20
CA VAL A 333 -12.95 17.92 11.69
C VAL A 333 -11.64 17.67 10.95
N ASP A 334 -10.63 17.21 11.69
CA ASP A 334 -9.40 16.63 11.13
C ASP A 334 -9.04 15.29 11.83
N TRP A 335 -7.79 14.87 11.74
CA TRP A 335 -7.32 13.62 12.36
C TRP A 335 -7.45 13.61 13.89
N VAL A 336 -7.28 14.76 14.55
CA VAL A 336 -7.23 14.89 16.02
C VAL A 336 -8.21 15.92 16.58
N HIS A 337 -8.79 16.82 15.79
CA HIS A 337 -9.73 17.84 16.23
C HIS A 337 -11.16 17.52 15.78
N LEU A 338 -12.10 17.65 16.71
CA LEU A 338 -13.54 17.68 16.44
C LEU A 338 -14.09 19.01 16.95
N LYS A 339 -14.64 19.86 16.08
CA LYS A 339 -15.09 21.22 16.42
C LYS A 339 -16.50 21.50 15.89
N LEU A 340 -17.34 22.13 16.71
CA LEU A 340 -18.58 22.80 16.28
C LEU A 340 -18.28 24.27 15.99
N ASN A 341 -18.76 24.79 14.86
CA ASN A 341 -18.40 26.13 14.38
C ASN A 341 -19.32 27.24 14.90
N ASP A 342 -20.53 26.87 15.30
CA ASP A 342 -21.61 27.77 15.73
C ASP A 342 -21.55 28.17 17.22
N GLN A 343 -20.70 27.52 18.02
CA GLN A 343 -20.45 27.88 19.41
C GLN A 343 -18.96 28.17 19.59
N ALA A 344 -18.66 29.36 20.11
CA ALA A 344 -17.30 29.69 20.52
C ALA A 344 -16.79 28.64 21.53
N GLN A 345 -15.64 28.02 21.22
CA GLN A 345 -14.82 27.19 22.12
C GLN A 345 -15.17 25.71 22.37
N ARG A 346 -15.96 25.02 21.52
CA ARG A 346 -16.16 23.56 21.68
C ARG A 346 -15.35 22.73 20.68
N THR A 347 -14.05 22.57 20.98
CA THR A 347 -13.14 21.67 20.27
C THR A 347 -12.69 20.53 21.19
N VAL A 348 -12.80 19.28 20.74
CA VAL A 348 -12.26 18.10 21.45
C VAL A 348 -11.05 17.56 20.71
N LEU A 349 -9.97 17.32 21.46
CA LEU A 349 -8.71 16.76 20.99
C LEU A 349 -8.65 15.24 21.22
N CYS A 350 -8.61 14.47 20.13
CA CYS A 350 -8.51 13.02 20.06
C CYS A 350 -7.08 12.56 19.70
N LYS A 351 -6.11 12.92 20.56
CA LYS A 351 -4.67 12.62 20.34
C LYS A 351 -4.32 11.14 20.51
N ASP A 352 -5.12 10.36 21.23
CA ASP A 352 -4.91 8.91 21.35
C ASP A 352 -5.57 8.19 20.16
N PRO A 353 -4.80 7.58 19.24
CA PRO A 353 -5.36 6.86 18.10
C PRO A 353 -6.12 5.58 18.49
N PHE A 354 -5.79 4.98 19.63
CA PHE A 354 -6.38 3.72 20.11
C PHE A 354 -7.69 3.93 20.86
N ARG A 355 -7.94 5.14 21.37
CA ARG A 355 -9.16 5.45 22.12
C ARG A 355 -10.38 5.53 21.19
N SER A 356 -11.27 4.54 21.28
CA SER A 356 -12.53 4.49 20.50
C SER A 356 -13.77 5.00 21.26
N ARG A 357 -13.63 5.31 22.55
CA ARG A 357 -14.67 5.85 23.46
C ARG A 357 -14.12 7.01 24.28
N ASP A 358 -14.78 8.17 24.27
CA ASP A 358 -14.33 9.37 24.99
C ASP A 358 -15.53 10.22 25.42
N GLU A 359 -15.73 10.36 26.73
CA GLU A 359 -16.85 11.12 27.32
C GLU A 359 -16.89 12.58 26.87
N ARG A 360 -15.74 13.17 26.51
CA ARG A 360 -15.68 14.55 26.04
C ARG A 360 -16.33 14.67 24.66
N VAL A 361 -16.17 13.64 23.81
CA VAL A 361 -16.85 13.56 22.51
C VAL A 361 -18.34 13.30 22.70
N ASP A 362 -18.71 12.42 23.63
CA ASP A 362 -20.12 12.14 23.94
C ASP A 362 -20.85 13.41 24.42
N LYS A 363 -20.23 14.19 25.33
CA LYS A 363 -20.75 15.49 25.78
C LYS A 363 -20.86 16.50 24.63
N LEU A 364 -19.88 16.54 23.72
CA LEU A 364 -19.92 17.41 22.55
C LEU A 364 -21.12 17.07 21.64
N ILE A 365 -21.32 15.79 21.36
CA ILE A 365 -22.44 15.28 20.54
C ILE A 365 -23.80 15.54 21.21
N ALA A 366 -23.89 15.31 22.52
CA ALA A 366 -25.10 15.56 23.29
C ALA A 366 -25.51 17.03 23.26
N SER A 367 -24.54 17.93 23.05
CA SER A 367 -24.78 19.37 23.05
C SER A 367 -25.15 20.02 21.71
N MET A 368 -25.06 19.25 20.62
CA MET A 368 -25.58 19.64 19.30
C MET A 368 -27.10 19.69 19.31
#